data_AF-A0A843HCF9-F1
#
_entry.id   AF-A0A843HCF9-F1
#
_cell.length_a   1.000
_cell.length_b   1.000
_cell.length_c   1.000
_cell.angle_alpha   90.00
_cell.angle_beta   90.00
_cell.angle_gamma   90.00
#
_symmetry.space_group_name_H-M   'P 1'
#
loop_
_entity.id
_entity.type
_entity.pdbx_description
1 polymer ?
#
loop_
_entity_poly.entity_id
_entity_poly.type
_entity_poly.pdbx_seq_one_letter_code
_entity_poly.pdbx_strand_id
1 'polypeptide(L)'
;MKTTVSVIKADIGSVSGHCVSHPALMEKCDEVLSGALETGILEDYYITRCGDDIDLIMTHRNGELNEEVHKTAYDAFLQATEIARDLKLYGAGQDLLTDTFSGNVKGMGPGCAEMEFKERGSDPVIVYCMDKTEPGAFNLPIFRIFADPF
;
A
#
# COMPACT_ATOMS: atom_id res chain seq x y z
N MET A 1 4.22 -0.26 24.07
CA MET A 1 4.45 0.70 22.97
C MET A 1 3.24 0.60 22.05
N LYS A 2 2.86 1.67 21.36
CA LYS A 2 1.83 1.59 20.31
C LYS A 2 2.49 1.34 18.96
N THR A 3 1.83 0.58 18.11
CA THR A 3 2.26 0.22 16.75
C THR A 3 1.15 0.58 15.80
N THR A 4 1.51 1.17 14.68
CA THR A 4 0.62 1.32 13.54
C THR A 4 1.03 0.34 12.46
N VAL A 5 0.07 -0.40 11.94
CA VAL A 5 0.21 -1.16 10.70
C VAL A 5 -0.55 -0.40 9.63
N SER A 6 0.13 -0.02 8.55
CA SER A 6 -0.45 0.73 7.44
C SER A 6 -0.22 -0.03 6.14
N VAL A 7 -1.32 -0.30 5.44
CA VAL A 7 -1.31 -0.91 4.10
C VAL A 7 -1.78 0.15 3.12
N ILE A 8 -0.86 0.64 2.30
CA ILE A 8 -1.15 1.62 1.26
C ILE A 8 -0.87 0.97 -0.10
N LYS A 9 -1.84 1.03 -1.00
CA LYS A 9 -1.79 0.33 -2.30
C LYS A 9 -2.16 1.23 -3.46
N ALA A 10 -1.62 0.93 -4.65
CA ALA A 10 -1.98 1.63 -5.89
C ALA A 10 -1.66 0.78 -7.13
N ASP A 11 -2.47 0.92 -8.19
CA ASP A 11 -2.09 0.57 -9.56
C ASP A 11 -1.28 1.73 -10.18
N ILE A 12 -0.02 1.44 -10.48
CA ILE A 12 0.91 2.38 -11.11
C ILE A 12 1.43 1.87 -12.45
N GLY A 13 0.84 0.79 -12.98
CA GLY A 13 1.15 0.24 -14.28
C GLY A 13 1.46 -1.26 -14.26
N SER A 14 1.11 -1.93 -15.37
CA SER A 14 1.11 -3.38 -15.46
C SER A 14 1.56 -3.93 -16.83
N VAL A 15 1.99 -5.20 -16.81
CA VAL A 15 2.47 -5.93 -17.99
C VAL A 15 1.29 -6.53 -18.73
N SER A 16 1.22 -6.27 -20.05
CA SER A 16 0.22 -6.86 -20.95
C SER A 16 -1.24 -6.51 -20.63
N GLY A 17 -1.48 -5.29 -20.15
CA GLY A 17 -2.79 -4.86 -19.65
C GLY A 17 -2.90 -5.09 -18.14
N HIS A 18 -4.13 -5.06 -17.63
CA HIS A 18 -4.47 -5.22 -16.22
C HIS A 18 -4.27 -6.64 -15.67
N CYS A 19 -3.06 -7.17 -15.77
CA CYS A 19 -2.73 -8.55 -15.41
C CYS A 19 -1.82 -8.62 -14.20
N VAL A 20 -0.65 -7.98 -14.27
CA VAL A 20 0.36 -8.09 -13.21
C VAL A 20 1.28 -6.88 -13.20
N SER A 21 1.59 -6.34 -12.02
CA SER A 21 2.61 -5.30 -11.89
C SER A 21 4.00 -5.83 -12.29
N HIS A 22 4.89 -4.96 -12.77
CA HIS A 22 6.25 -5.37 -13.17
C HIS A 22 7.20 -5.38 -11.95
N PRO A 23 8.08 -6.40 -11.77
CA PRO A 23 9.00 -6.47 -10.61
C PRO A 23 9.84 -5.21 -10.39
N ALA A 24 10.32 -4.56 -11.46
CA ALA A 24 11.08 -3.32 -11.37
C ALA A 24 10.33 -2.17 -10.66
N LEU A 25 8.98 -2.16 -10.68
CA LEU A 25 8.19 -1.19 -9.93
C LEU A 25 8.29 -1.46 -8.43
N MET A 26 8.19 -2.73 -8.04
CA MET A 26 8.33 -3.16 -6.64
C MET A 26 9.76 -2.91 -6.12
N GLU A 27 10.77 -3.16 -6.94
CA GLU A 27 12.18 -2.83 -6.61
C GLU A 27 12.36 -1.34 -6.35
N LYS A 28 11.67 -0.47 -7.12
CA LYS A 28 11.75 0.96 -6.88
C LYS A 28 11.00 1.40 -5.62
N CYS A 29 9.86 0.77 -5.32
CA CYS A 29 9.20 0.97 -4.04
C CYS A 29 10.09 0.52 -2.87
N ASP A 30 10.81 -0.60 -3.02
CA ASP A 30 11.75 -1.12 -2.02
C ASP A 30 12.86 -0.12 -1.71
N GLU A 31 13.48 0.49 -2.73
CA GLU A 31 14.49 1.53 -2.55
C GLU A 31 13.99 2.73 -1.72
N VAL A 32 12.72 3.13 -1.92
CA VAL A 32 12.14 4.26 -1.19
C VAL A 32 11.81 3.87 0.25
N LEU A 33 11.22 2.69 0.47
CA LEU A 33 10.88 2.21 1.80
C LEU A 33 12.11 1.83 2.63
N SER A 34 13.19 1.34 2.00
CA SER A 34 14.46 1.09 2.69
C SER A 34 15.06 2.38 3.24
N GLY A 35 14.98 3.49 2.49
CA GLY A 35 15.38 4.81 2.98
C GLY A 35 14.52 5.30 4.15
N ALA A 36 13.21 5.02 4.13
CA ALA A 36 12.31 5.34 5.23
C ALA A 36 12.56 4.49 6.48
N LEU A 37 13.00 3.24 6.30
CA LEU A 37 13.45 2.36 7.38
C LEU A 37 14.75 2.89 8.01
N GLU A 38 15.75 3.26 7.19
CA GLU A 38 17.03 3.80 7.65
C GLU A 38 16.88 5.14 8.41
N THR A 39 15.93 5.97 8.00
CA THR A 39 15.65 7.26 8.64
C THR A 39 14.75 7.14 9.88
N GLY A 40 14.21 5.95 10.16
CA GLY A 40 13.34 5.69 11.31
C GLY A 40 11.90 6.18 11.14
N ILE A 41 11.49 6.55 9.92
CA ILE A 41 10.08 6.83 9.60
C ILE A 41 9.26 5.55 9.75
N LEU A 42 9.83 4.43 9.28
CA LEU A 42 9.27 3.09 9.40
C LEU A 42 10.11 2.24 10.36
N GLU A 43 9.46 1.26 10.99
CA GLU A 43 10.10 0.24 11.83
C GLU A 43 10.43 -1.02 11.03
N ASP A 44 9.55 -1.38 10.08
CA ASP A 44 9.73 -2.47 9.13
C ASP A 44 8.72 -2.34 7.98
N TYR A 45 8.94 -3.05 6.87
CA TYR A 45 8.00 -3.09 5.75
C TYR A 45 8.07 -4.39 4.94
N TYR A 46 7.02 -4.63 4.16
CA TYR A 46 6.94 -5.70 3.18
C TYR A 46 6.20 -5.20 1.94
N ILE A 47 6.70 -5.58 0.75
CA ILE A 47 6.13 -5.17 -0.53
C ILE A 47 5.65 -6.42 -1.27
N THR A 48 4.40 -6.37 -1.73
CA THR A 48 3.82 -7.42 -2.57
C THR A 48 2.90 -6.81 -3.62
N ARG A 49 2.19 -7.67 -4.34
CA ARG A 49 1.16 -7.28 -5.30
C ARG A 49 0.03 -8.30 -5.35
N CYS A 50 -1.17 -7.82 -5.62
CA CYS A 50 -2.28 -8.64 -6.10
C CYS A 50 -2.63 -8.14 -7.50
N GLY A 51 -2.37 -8.95 -8.54
CA GLY A 51 -2.56 -8.49 -9.92
C GLY A 51 -1.69 -7.27 -10.26
N ASP A 52 -2.31 -6.21 -10.77
CA ASP A 52 -1.68 -4.95 -11.15
C ASP A 52 -1.51 -3.95 -9.99
N ASP A 53 -2.06 -4.25 -8.83
CA ASP A 53 -1.91 -3.43 -7.63
C ASP A 53 -0.65 -3.78 -6.84
N ILE A 54 0.16 -2.77 -6.50
CA ILE A 54 1.27 -2.91 -5.55
C ILE A 54 0.77 -2.56 -4.14
N ASP A 55 1.11 -3.41 -3.17
CA ASP A 55 0.76 -3.25 -1.77
C ASP A 55 2.02 -2.97 -0.94
N LEU A 56 2.06 -1.80 -0.29
CA LEU A 56 3.09 -1.39 0.66
C LEU A 56 2.57 -1.64 2.07
N ILE A 57 3.07 -2.70 2.72
CA ILE A 57 2.71 -3.06 4.09
C ILE A 57 3.79 -2.52 5.00
N MET A 58 3.46 -1.54 5.84
CA MET A 58 4.42 -0.81 6.65
C MET A 58 4.06 -0.87 8.13
N THR A 59 5.07 -0.93 8.98
CA THR A 59 4.90 -0.78 10.43
C THR A 59 5.66 0.45 10.91
N HIS A 60 5.08 1.21 11.83
CA HIS A 60 5.67 2.44 12.37
C HIS A 60 5.03 2.85 13.70
N ARG A 61 5.50 3.97 14.27
CA ARG A 61 5.06 4.51 15.58
C ARG A 61 4.31 5.84 15.48
N ASN A 62 3.91 6.22 14.27
CA ASN A 62 3.49 7.60 13.96
C ASN A 62 1.96 7.84 14.00
N GLY A 63 1.16 6.81 14.29
CA GLY A 63 -0.31 6.89 14.28
C GLY A 63 -0.91 6.76 12.88
N GLU A 64 -2.22 6.57 12.80
CA GLU A 64 -2.98 6.53 11.54
C GLU A 64 -2.97 7.90 10.84
N LEU A 65 -3.07 7.92 9.50
CA LEU A 65 -3.10 9.15 8.69
C LEU A 65 -1.88 10.06 8.89
N ASN A 66 -0.74 9.48 9.26
CA ASN A 66 0.48 10.24 9.44
C ASN A 66 1.03 10.76 8.10
N GLU A 67 1.23 12.07 8.01
CA GLU A 67 1.62 12.73 6.76
C GLU A 67 2.92 12.19 6.17
N GLU A 68 3.93 11.94 7.00
CA GLU A 68 5.24 11.49 6.56
C GLU A 68 5.19 10.06 5.99
N VAL A 69 4.48 9.15 6.66
CA VAL A 69 4.28 7.77 6.17
C VAL A 69 3.51 7.74 4.87
N HIS A 70 2.43 8.53 4.77
CA HIS A 70 1.65 8.64 3.55
C HIS A 70 2.46 9.26 2.40
N LYS A 71 3.29 10.26 2.68
CA LYS A 71 4.16 10.89 1.71
C LYS A 71 5.22 9.89 1.22
N THR A 72 5.82 9.11 2.11
CA THR A 72 6.77 8.04 1.74
C THR A 72 6.14 7.05 0.76
N ALA A 73 4.93 6.55 1.05
CA ALA A 73 4.23 5.64 0.15
C ALA A 73 3.90 6.31 -1.20
N TYR A 74 3.41 7.55 -1.17
CA TYR A 74 3.09 8.30 -2.38
C TYR A 74 4.33 8.57 -3.25
N ASP A 75 5.46 8.97 -2.66
CA ASP A 75 6.72 9.17 -3.35
C ASP A 75 7.25 7.86 -3.96
N ALA A 76 7.06 6.72 -3.28
CA ALA A 76 7.39 5.40 -3.81
C ALA A 76 6.59 5.09 -5.08
N PHE A 77 5.27 5.32 -5.06
CA PHE A 77 4.42 5.14 -6.24
C PHE A 77 4.76 6.11 -7.38
N LEU A 78 5.05 7.37 -7.07
CA LEU A 78 5.40 8.37 -8.06
C LEU A 78 6.71 8.02 -8.77
N GLN A 79 7.75 7.63 -8.02
CA GLN A 79 9.03 7.23 -8.58
C GLN A 79 8.94 5.93 -9.39
N ALA A 80 8.18 4.95 -8.90
CA ALA A 80 7.94 3.71 -9.65
C ALA A 80 7.12 3.97 -10.92
N THR A 81 6.21 4.95 -10.92
CA THR A 81 5.46 5.38 -12.11
C THR A 81 6.39 5.86 -13.23
N GLU A 82 7.51 6.53 -12.91
CA GLU A 82 8.48 6.94 -13.95
C GLU A 82 9.08 5.72 -14.67
N ILE A 83 9.41 4.66 -13.92
CA ILE A 83 9.87 3.39 -14.50
C ILE A 83 8.76 2.75 -15.35
N ALA A 84 7.51 2.78 -14.88
CA ALA A 84 6.39 2.27 -15.64
C ALA A 84 6.22 3.00 -16.99
N ARG A 85 6.45 4.31 -17.02
CA ARG A 85 6.43 5.12 -18.25
C ARG A 85 7.58 4.76 -19.19
N ASP A 86 8.80 4.60 -18.67
CA ASP A 86 9.98 4.23 -19.45
C ASP A 86 9.82 2.85 -20.11
N LEU A 87 9.27 1.89 -19.36
CA LEU A 87 8.96 0.54 -19.83
C LEU A 87 7.68 0.47 -20.68
N LYS A 88 6.94 1.58 -20.82
CA LYS A 88 5.66 1.68 -21.52
C LYS A 88 4.64 0.65 -21.03
N LEU A 89 4.57 0.47 -19.71
CA LEU A 89 3.58 -0.38 -19.08
C LEU A 89 2.17 0.18 -19.30
N TYR A 90 1.20 -0.72 -19.35
CA TYR A 90 -0.19 -0.34 -19.49
C TYR A 90 -0.67 0.32 -18.19
N GLY A 91 -1.40 1.44 -18.28
CA GLY A 91 -1.90 2.13 -17.09
C GLY A 91 -0.82 2.79 -16.23
N ALA A 92 0.31 3.25 -16.81
CA ALA A 92 1.36 3.91 -16.03
C ALA A 92 0.83 5.10 -15.20
N GLY A 93 0.87 4.98 -13.88
CA GLY A 93 0.35 5.98 -12.93
C GLY A 93 -1.17 6.02 -12.80
N GLN A 94 -1.87 4.93 -13.07
CA GLN A 94 -3.34 4.88 -13.13
C GLN A 94 -4.05 5.44 -11.90
N ASP A 95 -3.61 5.07 -10.70
CA ASP A 95 -4.23 5.49 -9.46
C ASP A 95 -3.65 6.81 -8.91
N LEU A 96 -2.74 7.48 -9.63
CA LEU A 96 -2.20 8.78 -9.21
C LEU A 96 -3.05 9.90 -9.83
N LEU A 97 -4.18 10.21 -9.20
CA LEU A 97 -5.20 11.14 -9.73
C LEU A 97 -4.80 12.62 -9.65
N THR A 98 -3.81 12.92 -8.82
CA THR A 98 -3.20 14.25 -8.64
C THR A 98 -1.70 14.07 -8.67
N ASP A 99 -0.96 15.12 -9.07
CA ASP A 99 0.50 15.17 -9.00
C ASP A 99 0.99 15.76 -7.67
N THR A 100 0.13 16.49 -6.96
CA THR A 100 0.47 17.22 -5.74
C THR A 100 -0.04 16.48 -4.51
N PHE A 101 0.86 16.12 -3.59
CA PHE A 101 0.53 15.49 -2.31
C PHE A 101 -0.21 16.44 -1.37
N SER A 102 -1.29 15.97 -0.73
CA SER A 102 -2.18 16.77 0.12
C SER A 102 -2.38 16.17 1.51
N GLY A 103 -1.29 15.97 2.24
CA GLY A 103 -1.28 15.54 3.64
C GLY A 103 -1.48 14.03 3.84
N ASN A 104 -2.42 13.40 3.12
CA ASN A 104 -2.53 11.94 3.06
C ASN A 104 -3.10 11.50 1.71
N VAL A 105 -3.05 10.18 1.43
CA VAL A 105 -3.44 9.61 0.13
C VAL A 105 -4.96 9.51 -0.10
N LYS A 106 -5.80 9.77 0.91
CA LYS A 106 -7.26 9.65 0.75
C LYS A 106 -7.77 10.68 -0.24
N GLY A 107 -8.45 10.20 -1.29
CA GLY A 107 -8.94 11.05 -2.38
C GLY A 107 -7.90 11.37 -3.45
N MET A 108 -6.65 10.91 -3.29
CA MET A 108 -5.61 11.03 -4.31
C MET A 108 -5.54 9.84 -5.26
N GLY A 109 -6.27 8.77 -4.94
CA GLY A 109 -6.39 7.53 -5.72
C GLY A 109 -5.86 6.28 -5.00
N PRO A 110 -4.68 6.29 -4.34
CA PRO A 110 -4.21 5.13 -3.59
C PRO A 110 -5.18 4.70 -2.48
N GLY A 111 -5.34 3.38 -2.32
CA GLY A 111 -6.11 2.77 -1.25
C GLY A 111 -5.31 2.77 0.06
N CYS A 112 -6.01 2.84 1.20
CA CYS A 112 -5.38 2.85 2.51
C CYS A 112 -6.22 2.09 3.55
N ALA A 113 -5.58 1.19 4.30
CA ALA A 113 -6.13 0.53 5.48
C ALA A 113 -5.08 0.54 6.60
N GLU A 114 -5.42 1.12 7.76
CA GLU A 114 -4.48 1.31 8.86
C GLU A 114 -5.16 1.02 10.20
N MET A 115 -4.35 0.60 11.18
CA MET A 115 -4.79 0.55 12.57
C MET A 115 -3.64 0.84 13.54
N GLU A 116 -3.87 1.71 14.53
CA GLU A 116 -2.96 1.90 15.67
C GLU A 116 -3.45 1.08 16.89
N PHE A 117 -2.55 0.26 17.45
CA PHE A 117 -2.87 -0.56 18.62
C PHE A 117 -1.68 -0.73 19.56
N LYS A 118 -1.95 -1.16 20.79
CA LYS A 118 -0.91 -1.60 21.72
C LYS A 118 -0.64 -3.08 21.47
N GLU A 119 0.60 -3.42 21.11
CA GLU A 119 0.98 -4.81 20.88
C GLU A 119 0.66 -5.71 22.08
N ARG A 120 0.12 -6.89 21.78
CA ARG A 120 -0.19 -7.98 22.71
C ARG A 120 1.08 -8.80 23.01
N GLY A 121 0.97 -9.82 23.88
CA GLY A 121 2.10 -10.73 24.15
C GLY A 121 2.57 -11.50 22.91
N SER A 122 1.68 -11.70 21.95
CA SER A 122 1.94 -12.13 20.58
C SER A 122 0.88 -11.45 19.70
N ASP A 123 1.31 -10.83 18.59
CA ASP A 123 0.42 -10.02 17.76
C ASP A 123 0.38 -10.49 16.29
N PRO A 124 -0.30 -11.62 16.00
CA PRO A 124 -0.50 -12.05 14.63
C PRO A 124 -1.44 -11.09 13.88
N VAL A 125 -0.99 -10.62 12.73
CA VAL A 125 -1.73 -9.75 11.80
C VAL A 125 -1.82 -10.44 10.43
N ILE A 126 -2.98 -10.37 9.78
CA ILE A 126 -3.20 -10.89 8.42
C ILE A 126 -3.64 -9.72 7.54
N VAL A 127 -2.94 -9.51 6.43
CA VAL A 127 -3.29 -8.52 5.41
C VAL A 127 -3.85 -9.24 4.19
N TYR A 128 -5.00 -8.78 3.70
CA TYR A 128 -5.63 -9.28 2.48
C TYR A 128 -5.55 -8.22 1.39
N CYS A 129 -4.96 -8.58 0.26
CA CYS A 129 -4.86 -7.75 -0.93
C CYS A 129 -5.76 -8.38 -2.01
N MET A 130 -6.59 -7.56 -2.67
CA MET A 130 -7.53 -8.02 -3.70
C MET A 130 -7.42 -7.15 -4.94
N ASP A 131 -7.55 -7.78 -6.09
CA ASP A 131 -7.60 -7.15 -7.40
C ASP A 131 -8.94 -7.48 -8.11
N LYS A 132 -9.37 -6.61 -9.03
CA LYS A 132 -10.58 -6.72 -9.87
C LYS A 132 -11.87 -6.84 -9.08
N THR A 133 -11.92 -6.17 -7.93
CA THR A 133 -13.12 -6.08 -7.10
C THR A 133 -13.17 -4.74 -6.38
N GLU A 134 -14.20 -4.52 -5.57
CA GLU A 134 -14.40 -3.30 -4.79
C GLU A 134 -14.28 -3.57 -3.27
N PRO A 135 -14.12 -2.55 -2.42
CA PRO A 135 -14.02 -2.74 -0.96
C PRO A 135 -15.17 -3.55 -0.36
N GLY A 136 -16.38 -3.46 -0.94
CA GLY A 136 -17.55 -4.20 -0.53
C GLY A 136 -17.43 -5.73 -0.66
N ALA A 137 -16.45 -6.24 -1.42
CA ALA A 137 -16.16 -7.68 -1.50
C ALA A 137 -15.76 -8.27 -0.14
N PHE A 138 -15.25 -7.44 0.78
CA PHE A 138 -14.97 -7.86 2.16
C PHE A 138 -16.20 -7.91 3.07
N ASN A 139 -17.36 -7.39 2.66
CA ASN A 139 -18.56 -7.34 3.54
C ASN A 139 -18.95 -8.73 4.04
N LEU A 140 -19.05 -9.73 3.14
CA LEU A 140 -19.41 -11.10 3.52
C LEU A 140 -18.28 -11.80 4.31
N PRO A 141 -17.00 -11.79 3.88
CA PRO A 141 -15.90 -12.36 4.65
C PRO A 141 -15.78 -11.78 6.08
N ILE A 142 -15.84 -10.45 6.22
CA ILE A 142 -15.76 -9.79 7.53
C ILE A 142 -16.96 -10.16 8.40
N PHE A 143 -18.17 -10.15 7.84
CA PHE A 143 -19.36 -10.61 8.56
C PHE A 143 -19.17 -12.05 9.06
N ARG A 144 -18.65 -12.94 8.22
CA ARG A 144 -18.42 -14.33 8.62
C ARG A 144 -17.38 -14.47 9.72
N ILE A 145 -16.26 -13.78 9.60
CA ILE A 145 -15.17 -13.84 10.59
C ILE A 145 -15.64 -13.38 11.98
N PHE A 146 -16.50 -12.35 12.05
CA PHE A 146 -16.84 -11.71 13.33
C PHE A 146 -18.26 -12.00 13.84
N ALA A 147 -19.16 -12.58 13.03
CA ALA A 147 -20.57 -12.74 13.41
C ALA A 147 -21.23 -14.05 12.95
N ASP A 148 -20.60 -14.86 12.08
CA ASP A 148 -21.16 -16.16 11.65
C ASP A 148 -20.57 -17.30 12.50
N PRO A 149 -21.37 -18.05 13.27
CA PRO A 149 -20.87 -19.17 14.07
C PRO A 149 -20.65 -20.46 13.26
N PHE A 150 -20.93 -20.47 11.96
CA PHE A 150 -20.83 -21.65 11.07
C PHE A 150 -19.52 -21.73 10.28
#